data_AF-A0A973CV92-F1
#
_entry.id   AF-A0A973CV92-F1
#
_cell.length_a   1.000
_cell.length_b   1.000
_cell.length_c   1.000
_cell.angle_alpha   90.00
_cell.angle_beta   90.00
_cell.angle_gamma   90.00
#
_symmetry.space_group_name_H-M   'P 1'
#
loop_
_entity.id
_entity.type
_entity.pdbx_description
1 polymer ?
#
loop_
_entity_poly.entity_id
_entity_poly.type
_entity_poly.pdbx_seq_one_letter_code
_entity_poly.pdbx_strand_id
1 'polypeptide(L)' 'MTERLDCAALARDVSARGTPAETLAGVDALVARAVAEIPPQAVLLVMSNGDFGGIHQRLLDALPAGAGTGSQLAS' A
#
# COMPACT_ATOMS: atom_id res chain seq x y z
N MET A 1 -21.64 -8.22 -17.18
CA MET A 1 -21.44 -9.16 -16.06
C MET A 1 -20.35 -8.57 -15.19
N THR A 2 -20.70 -8.00 -14.04
CA THR A 2 -19.74 -7.34 -13.15
C THR A 2 -19.35 -8.34 -12.08
N GLU A 3 -18.33 -9.14 -12.37
CA GLU A 3 -17.65 -9.92 -11.34
C GLU A 3 -17.07 -8.92 -10.32
N ARG A 4 -17.50 -9.02 -9.06
CA ARG A 4 -16.94 -8.22 -7.96
C ARG A 4 -15.68 -8.92 -7.46
N LEU A 5 -14.58 -8.17 -7.38
CA LEU A 5 -13.35 -8.63 -6.79
C LEU A 5 -13.55 -8.87 -5.28
N ASP A 6 -13.26 -10.08 -4.79
CA ASP A 6 -13.14 -10.39 -3.36
C ASP A 6 -11.67 -10.23 -2.94
N CYS A 7 -11.35 -9.08 -2.35
CA CYS A 7 -9.99 -8.77 -1.89
C CYS A 7 -9.51 -9.72 -0.79
N ALA A 8 -10.42 -10.24 0.06
CA ALA A 8 -10.05 -11.14 1.14
C ALA A 8 -9.67 -12.52 0.61
N ALA A 9 -10.40 -13.01 -0.39
CA ALA A 9 -10.01 -14.21 -1.13
C ALA A 9 -8.66 -14.04 -1.81
N LEU A 10 -8.45 -12.91 -2.50
CA LEU A 10 -7.17 -12.60 -3.16
C LEU A 10 -5.99 -12.61 -2.18
N ALA A 11 -6.11 -11.96 -1.02
CA ALA A 11 -5.05 -11.93 -0.02
C ALA A 11 -4.73 -13.32 0.54
N ARG A 12 -5.75 -14.17 0.76
CA ARG A 12 -5.56 -15.57 1.16
C ARG A 12 -4.79 -16.36 0.11
N ASP A 13 -5.15 -16.21 -1.17
CA ASP A 13 -4.52 -16.94 -2.26
C ASP A 13 -3.05 -16.51 -2.47
N VAL A 14 -2.75 -15.22 -2.31
CA VAL A 14 -1.36 -14.70 -2.35
C VAL A 14 -0.55 -15.27 -1.17
N SER A 15 -1.14 -15.26 0.03
CA SER A 15 -0.52 -15.84 1.23
C SER A 15 -0.28 -17.35 1.10
N ALA A 16 -1.23 -18.08 0.52
CA ALA A 16 -1.10 -19.52 0.27
C ALA A 16 0.05 -19.86 -0.70
N ARG A 17 0.52 -18.90 -1.50
CA ARG A 17 1.69 -19.03 -2.40
C ARG A 17 3.01 -18.64 -1.72
N GLY A 18 2.99 -18.29 -0.44
CA GLY A 18 4.18 -17.98 0.35
C GLY A 18 4.53 -16.49 0.47
N THR A 19 3.72 -15.59 -0.10
CA THR A 19 3.91 -14.14 0.01
C THR A 19 2.92 -13.57 1.03
N PRO A 20 3.35 -13.01 2.16
CA PRO A 20 2.44 -12.41 3.14
C PRO A 20 1.55 -11.34 2.50
N ALA A 21 0.24 -11.45 2.66
CA ALA A 21 -0.71 -10.48 2.15
C ALA A 21 -1.90 -10.34 3.10
N GLU A 22 -2.38 -9.11 3.28
CA GLU A 22 -3.54 -8.80 4.11
C GLU A 22 -4.42 -7.73 3.44
N THR A 23 -5.69 -7.72 3.81
CA THR A 23 -6.62 -6.64 3.46
C THR A 23 -6.77 -5.70 4.64
N LEU A 24 -6.61 -4.40 4.40
CA LEU A 24 -6.82 -3.38 5.42
C LEU A 24 -8.16 -2.67 5.18
N ALA A 25 -8.76 -2.16 6.26
CA ALA A 25 -10.10 -1.54 6.23
C ALA A 25 -10.19 -0.24 5.40
N GLY A 26 -9.05 0.31 4.98
CA GLY A 26 -8.98 1.50 4.16
C GLY A 26 -7.61 2.18 4.22
N VAL A 27 -7.54 3.37 3.63
CA VAL A 27 -6.32 4.17 3.49
C VAL A 27 -5.71 4.51 4.85
N ASP A 28 -6.53 4.89 5.84
CA ASP A 28 -6.04 5.28 7.16
C ASP A 28 -5.35 4.11 7.89
N ALA A 29 -5.95 2.91 7.82
CA ALA A 29 -5.36 1.71 8.39
C ALA A 29 -4.03 1.35 7.68
N LEU A 30 -3.96 1.54 6.36
CA LEU A 30 -2.74 1.32 5.59
C LEU A 30 -1.63 2.28 5.99
N VAL A 31 -1.92 3.58 6.08
CA VAL A 31 -0.92 4.59 6.48
C VAL A 31 -0.41 4.30 7.89
N ALA A 32 -1.31 4.00 8.85
CA ALA A 32 -0.92 3.65 10.21
C ALA A 32 -0.02 2.40 10.26
N ARG A 33 -0.34 1.37 9.47
CA ARG A 33 0.47 0.16 9.33
C ARG A 33 1.86 0.49 8.78
N ALA A 34 1.92 1.24 7.68
CA ALA A 34 3.17 1.62 7.03
C ALA A 34 4.12 2.36 7.98
N VAL A 35 3.61 3.33 8.74
CA VAL A 35 4.42 4.10 9.71
C VAL A 35 4.92 3.23 10.86
N ALA A 36 4.12 2.28 11.33
CA ALA A 36 4.49 1.43 12.46
C ALA A 36 5.55 0.38 12.11
N GLU A 37 5.60 -0.04 10.84
CA GLU A 37 6.19 -1.33 10.48
C GLU A 37 7.31 -1.27 9.46
N ILE A 38 7.39 -0.19 8.67
CA ILE A 38 8.38 -0.05 7.62
C ILE A 38 9.69 0.49 8.23
N PRO A 39 10.80 -0.27 8.16
CA PRO A 39 12.09 0.22 8.63
C PRO A 39 12.56 1.43 7.81
N PRO A 40 13.36 2.35 8.38
CA PRO A 40 13.83 3.56 7.69
C PRO A 40 14.55 3.33 6.35
N GLN A 41 15.10 2.13 6.15
CA GLN A 41 15.89 1.73 4.98
C GLN A 41 15.13 0.82 4.00
N ALA A 42 13.83 0.66 4.19
CA ALA A 42 12.98 -0.11 3.30
C ALA A 42 12.39 0.76 2.18
N VAL A 43 12.07 0.11 1.06
CA VAL A 43 11.34 0.73 -0.06
C VAL A 43 9.88 0.32 0.00
N LEU A 44 8.98 1.29 0.08
CA LEU A 44 7.54 1.07 -0.02
C LEU A 44 7.07 1.33 -1.45
N LEU A 45 6.63 0.30 -2.15
CA LEU A 45 5.97 0.42 -3.45
C LEU A 45 4.46 0.53 -3.25
N VAL A 46 3.87 1.63 -3.71
CA VAL A 46 2.42 1.86 -3.70
C VAL A 46 1.91 1.85 -5.13
N MET A 47 1.07 0.87 -5.46
CA MET A 47 0.43 0.75 -6.77
C MET A 47 -1.07 0.96 -6.62
N SER A 48 -1.59 2.00 -7.27
CA SER A 48 -3.02 2.27 -7.33
C SER A 48 -3.38 2.74 -8.73
N ASN A 49 -4.56 2.33 -9.22
CA ASN A 49 -5.06 2.72 -10.54
C ASN A 49 -5.92 3.99 -10.46
N GLY A 50 -5.79 4.80 -9.41
CA GLY A 50 -6.62 5.97 -9.12
C GLY A 50 -6.11 6.77 -7.92
N ASP A 51 -6.90 7.71 -7.42
CA ASP A 51 -6.51 8.59 -6.31
C ASP A 51 -6.33 7.84 -4.97
N PHE A 52 -7.10 6.76 -4.76
CA PHE A 52 -7.08 5.90 -3.58
C PHE A 52 -6.99 6.70 -2.27
N GLY A 53 -7.87 7.71 -2.14
CA GLY A 53 -7.93 8.58 -0.95
C GLY A 53 -6.71 9.48 -0.73
N GLY A 54 -5.87 9.70 -1.76
CA GLY A 54 -4.65 10.50 -1.66
C GLY A 54 -3.52 9.78 -0.93
N ILE A 55 -3.50 8.45 -0.95
CA ILE A 55 -2.55 7.60 -0.20
C ILE A 55 -1.09 8.02 -0.37
N HIS A 56 -0.70 8.43 -1.58
CA HIS A 56 0.67 8.84 -1.87
C HIS A 56 1.11 10.02 -1.01
N GLN A 57 0.30 11.09 -0.97
CA GLN A 57 0.62 12.27 -0.16
C GLN A 57 0.55 11.95 1.34
N ARG A 58 -0.45 11.18 1.77
CA ARG A 58 -0.60 10.79 3.19
C ARG A 58 0.61 9.99 3.69
N LEU A 59 1.17 9.11 2.86
CA LEU A 59 2.37 8.35 3.23
C LEU A 59 3.62 9.24 3.27
N LEU A 60 3.77 10.18 2.32
CA LEU A 60 4.88 11.13 2.32
C LEU A 60 4.84 12.06 3.54
N ASP A 61 3.65 12.48 3.97
CA ASP A 61 3.46 13.35 5.14
C ASP A 61 3.72 12.60 6.46
N ALA A 62 3.41 11.29 6.50
CA ALA A 62 3.46 10.49 7.72
C ALA A 62 4.80 9.78 7.95
N LEU A 63 5.55 9.46 6.88
CA LEU A 63 6.85 8.80 6.98
C LEU A 63 7.98 9.84 7.21
N PRO A 64 8.96 9.54 8.07
CA PRO A 64 10.05 10.47 8.37
C PRO A 64 10.90 10.78 7.12
N ALA A 65 11.41 12.02 7.04
CA ALA A 65 12.23 12.51 5.94
C ALA A 65 13.48 11.63 5.76
N GLY A 66 13.46 10.83 4.68
CA GLY A 66 14.39 9.73 4.42
C GLY A 66 13.77 8.68 3.48
N ALA A 67 12.44 8.59 3.45
CA ALA A 67 11.70 7.95 2.38
C ALA A 67 11.86 8.76 1.08
N GLY A 68 12.51 8.16 0.08
CA GLY A 68 13.10 8.85 -1.07
C GLY A 68 12.18 9.73 -1.90
N THR A 69 12.82 10.66 -2.62
CA THR A 69 12.26 11.53 -3.67
C THR A 69 11.25 10.77 -4.52
N GLY A 70 9.98 11.20 -4.49
CA GLY A 70 8.92 10.62 -5.30
C GLY A 70 9.25 10.69 -6.79
N SER A 71 9.81 9.62 -7.34
CA SER A 71 9.90 9.43 -8.78
C SER A 71 8.55 8.91 -9.25
N GLN A 72 7.67 9.82 -9.68
CA GLN A 72 6.56 9.41 -10.53
C GLN A 72 7.17 8.84 -11.81
N LEU A 73 6.92 7.55 -12.08
CA LEU A 73 7.15 6.98 -13.39
C LEU A 73 6.31 7.80 -14.38
N ALA A 74 6.97 8.71 -15.10
CA ALA A 74 6.37 9.46 -16.18
C ALA A 74 5.87 8.46 -17.22
N SER A 75 4.55 8.49 -17.46
CA SER A 75 3.88 7.83 -18.58
C SER A 75 4.24 8.50 -19.90
#